data_AF-A0A8J6X0T8-F1
#
_entry.id   AF-A0A8J6X0T8-F1
#
_cell.length_a   1.000
_cell.length_b   1.000
_cell.length_c   1.000
_cell.angle_alpha   90.00
_cell.angle_beta   90.00
_cell.angle_gamma   90.00
#
_symmetry.space_group_name_H-M   'P 1'
#
loop_
_entity.id
_entity.type
_entity.pdbx_description
1 polymer ?
#
loop_
_entity_poly.entity_id
_entity_poly.type
_entity_poly.pdbx_seq_one_letter_code
_entity_poly.pdbx_strand_id
1 'polypeptide(L)' 'MDSGRPSDDSLNTLRNGIWLLGVSCWLFGITDRSIASLADGSLSAVDLTQLLTATFLFISWLFLKPASFKLLPWAPVNRT' A
#
# COMPACT_ATOMS: atom_id res chain seq x y z
N MET A 1 -9.64 17.41 27.88
CA MET A 1 -9.41 18.05 26.58
C MET A 1 -8.35 17.25 25.86
N ASP A 2 -8.75 16.53 24.81
CA ASP A 2 -7.83 15.90 23.86
C ASP A 2 -7.08 17.02 23.14
N SER A 3 -5.80 17.19 23.45
CA SER A 3 -4.91 18.02 22.64
C SER A 3 -4.40 17.15 21.49
N GLY A 4 -5.31 16.76 20.58
CA GLY A 4 -4.94 16.16 19.30
C GLY A 4 -3.97 17.09 18.58
N ARG A 5 -2.72 16.64 18.41
CA ARG A 5 -1.68 17.45 17.80
C ARG A 5 -1.98 17.54 16.30
N PRO A 6 -2.00 18.75 15.71
CA PRO A 6 -2.24 18.93 14.26
C PRO A 6 -1.20 18.21 13.37
N SER A 7 -0.08 17.79 13.98
CA SER A 7 0.97 17.00 13.36
C SER A 7 0.51 15.61 12.93
N ASP A 8 -0.38 14.95 13.68
CA ASP A 8 -0.74 13.56 13.43
C ASP A 8 -1.66 13.41 12.19
N ASP A 9 -2.55 14.38 11.97
CA ASP A 9 -3.42 14.44 10.78
C ASP A 9 -2.62 14.68 9.50
N SER A 10 -1.58 15.53 9.59
CA SER A 10 -0.70 15.83 8.46
C SER A 10 0.12 14.60 8.07
N LEU A 11 0.64 13.86 9.06
CA LEU A 11 1.37 12.61 8.84
C LEU A 11 0.47 11.51 8.27
N ASN A 12 -0.78 11.42 8.72
CA ASN A 12 -1.77 10.48 8.16
C ASN A 12 -2.10 10.79 6.70
N THR A 13 -2.28 12.07 6.37
CA THR A 13 -2.55 12.51 4.99
C THR A 13 -1.34 12.30 4.09
N LEU A 14 -0.14 12.64 4.57
CA LEU A 14 1.11 12.39 3.86
C LEU A 14 1.30 10.89 3.62
N ARG A 15 1.11 10.06 4.65
CA ARG A 15 1.21 8.60 4.53
C ARG A 15 0.20 8.03 3.54
N ASN A 16 -1.03 8.53 3.52
CA ASN A 16 -2.04 8.14 2.53
C ASN A 16 -1.63 8.59 1.11
N GLY A 17 -1.03 9.79 0.99
CA GLY A 17 -0.45 10.29 -0.25
C GLY A 17 0.70 9.42 -0.77
N ILE A 18 1.71 9.11 0.06
CA ILE A 18 2.80 8.18 -0.29
C ILE A 18 2.24 6.80 -0.63
N TRP A 19 1.20 6.34 0.06
CA TRP A 19 0.58 5.06 -0.22
C TRP A 19 -0.08 5.04 -1.61
N LEU A 20 -0.88 6.05 -1.94
CA LEU A 20 -1.50 6.21 -3.27
C LEU A 20 -0.47 6.41 -4.38
N LEU A 21 0.55 7.25 -4.15
CA LEU A 21 1.64 7.46 -5.10
C LEU A 21 2.44 6.19 -5.33
N GLY A 22 2.70 5.40 -4.28
CA GLY A 22 3.30 4.08 -4.38
C GLY A 22 2.44 3.18 -5.25
N VAL A 23 1.13 3.08 -4.96
CA VAL A 23 0.21 2.25 -5.74
C VAL A 23 0.22 2.62 -7.23
N SER A 24 0.12 3.92 -7.54
CA SER A 24 0.17 4.42 -8.91
C SER A 24 1.52 4.19 -9.59
N CYS A 25 2.64 4.39 -8.89
CA CYS A 25 3.99 4.17 -9.40
C CYS A 25 4.25 2.69 -9.70
N TRP A 26 3.79 1.79 -8.83
CA TRP A 26 3.86 0.34 -9.06
C TRP A 26 3.03 -0.08 -10.27
N LEU A 27 1.78 0.39 -10.38
CA LEU A 27 0.91 0.08 -11.51
C LEU A 27 1.55 0.55 -12.83
N PHE A 28 2.05 1.79 -12.84
CA PHE A 28 2.72 2.36 -13.99
C PHE A 28 4.01 1.61 -14.37
N GLY A 29 4.84 1.24 -13.39
CA GLY A 29 6.09 0.50 -13.65
C GLY A 29 5.86 -0.93 -14.15
N ILE A 30 4.83 -1.62 -13.64
CA ILE A 30 4.41 -2.93 -14.15
C ILE A 30 3.91 -2.80 -15.59
N THR A 31 3.06 -1.81 -15.85
CA THR A 31 2.52 -1.54 -17.20
C THR A 31 3.61 -1.17 -18.20
N ASP A 32 4.56 -0.29 -17.85
CA ASP A 32 5.70 0.08 -18.70
C ASP A 32 6.54 -1.13 -19.09
N ARG A 33 6.92 -1.95 -18.10
CA ARG A 33 7.66 -3.20 -18.34
C ARG A 33 6.88 -4.23 -19.15
N SER A 34 5.57 -4.37 -18.89
CA SER A 34 4.70 -5.22 -19.70
C SER A 34 4.62 -4.74 -21.14
N ILE A 35 4.46 -3.44 -21.38
CA ILE A 35 4.36 -2.87 -22.73
C ILE A 35 5.69 -3.05 -23.47
N ALA A 36 6.84 -2.83 -22.82
CA ALA A 36 8.15 -3.06 -23.42
C ALA A 36 8.33 -4.55 -23.82
N SER A 37 7.97 -5.49 -22.93
CA SER A 37 8.06 -6.93 -23.21
C SER A 37 7.06 -7.37 -24.31
N LEU A 38 5.86 -6.79 -24.35
CA LEU A 38 4.88 -6.99 -25.43
C LEU A 38 5.38 -6.44 -26.78
N ALA A 39 6.06 -5.29 -26.77
CA ALA A 39 6.63 -4.67 -27.95
C ALA A 39 7.84 -5.46 -28.50
N ASP A 40 8.64 -6.06 -27.62
CA ASP A 40 9.74 -6.96 -27.99
C ASP A 40 9.25 -8.34 -28.50
N GLY A 41 7.94 -8.64 -28.42
CA GLY A 41 7.32 -9.85 -28.97
C GLY A 41 7.78 -11.17 -28.32
N SER A 42 8.59 -11.08 -27.28
CA SER A 42 9.28 -12.20 -26.62
C SER A 42 8.88 -12.21 -25.16
N LEU A 43 7.74 -12.83 -24.85
CA LEU A 43 7.34 -13.11 -23.47
C LEU A 43 8.30 -14.16 -22.90
N SER A 44 9.42 -13.70 -22.35
CA SER A 44 10.40 -14.56 -21.70
C SER A 44 9.95 -14.87 -20.27
N ALA A 45 10.25 -16.09 -19.78
CA ALA A 45 9.89 -16.51 -18.42
C ALA A 45 10.45 -15.57 -17.33
N VAL A 46 11.53 -14.85 -17.65
CA VAL A 46 12.14 -13.83 -16.80
C VAL A 46 11.23 -12.61 -16.61
N ASP A 47 10.56 -12.14 -17.67
CA ASP A 47 9.64 -11.00 -17.59
C ASP A 47 8.44 -11.36 -16.73
N LEU A 48 7.95 -12.60 -16.82
CA LEU A 48 6.86 -13.09 -15.98
C LEU A 48 7.25 -13.19 -14.50
N THR A 49 8.42 -13.73 -14.17
CA THR A 49 8.89 -13.82 -12.78
C THR A 49 9.14 -12.44 -12.19
N GLN A 50 9.62 -11.50 -13.01
CA GLN A 50 9.82 -10.11 -12.61
C GLN A 50 8.49 -9.37 -12.44
N LEU A 51 7.52 -9.61 -13.32
CA LEU A 51 6.16 -9.09 -13.20
C LEU A 51 5.51 -9.60 -11.92
N LEU A 52 5.61 -10.90 -11.66
CA LEU A 52 5.12 -11.55 -10.45
C LEU A 52 5.78 -10.96 -9.21
N THR A 53 7.10 -10.81 -9.20
CA THR A 53 7.82 -10.21 -8.07
C THR A 53 7.37 -8.77 -7.82
N ALA A 54 7.18 -7.98 -8.88
CA ALA A 54 6.66 -6.61 -8.77
C ALA A 54 5.21 -6.60 -8.25
N THR A 55 4.37 -7.54 -8.69
CA THR A 55 3.00 -7.67 -8.17
C THR A 55 2.96 -8.16 -6.72
N PHE A 56 3.83 -9.09 -6.32
CA PHE A 56 3.93 -9.56 -4.93
C PHE A 56 4.40 -8.45 -3.99
N LEU A 57 5.39 -7.65 -4.42
CA LEU A 57 5.82 -6.46 -3.68
C LEU A 57 4.71 -5.43 -3.60
N PHE A 58 3.95 -5.21 -4.68
CA PHE A 58 2.76 -4.37 -4.67
C PHE A 58 1.69 -4.85 -3.69
N ILE A 59 1.40 -6.15 -3.65
CA ILE A 59 0.45 -6.74 -2.68
C ILE A 59 0.97 -6.57 -1.25
N SER A 60 2.27 -6.78 -1.03
CA SER A 60 2.91 -6.55 0.28
C SER A 60 2.82 -5.08 0.70
N TRP A 61 2.95 -4.15 -0.25
CA TRP A 61 2.78 -2.72 -0.04
C TRP A 61 1.32 -2.34 0.30
N LEU A 62 0.36 -3.01 -0.35
CA LEU A 62 -1.07 -2.86 -0.08
C LEU A 62 -1.42 -3.39 1.31
N PHE A 63 -0.76 -4.47 1.75
CA PHE A 63 -0.92 -5.07 3.06
C PHE A 63 -0.29 -4.25 4.20
N LEU A 64 0.72 -3.43 3.89
CA LEU A 64 1.31 -2.46 4.81
C LEU A 64 0.41 -1.24 5.10
N LYS A 65 -0.81 -1.21 4.52
CA LYS A 65 -1.86 -0.24 4.86
C LYS A 65 -1.97 -0.20 6.40
N PRO A 66 -1.95 1.00 7.01
CA PRO A 66 -2.11 1.13 8.45
C PRO A 66 -3.37 0.39 8.90
N ALA A 67 -3.18 -0.77 9.51
CA ALA A 67 -4.17 -1.31 10.40
C ALA A 67 -4.21 -0.34 11.58
N SER A 68 -5.14 0.61 11.54
CA SER A 68 -5.65 1.22 12.77
C SER A 68 -6.34 0.09 13.51
N PHE A 69 -5.54 -0.71 14.22
CA PHE A 69 -6.03 -1.67 15.20
C PHE A 69 -6.71 -0.82 16.26
N LYS A 70 -8.00 -0.58 16.03
CA LYS A 70 -8.89 0.08 16.96
C LYS A 70 -9.05 -0.91 18.10
N LEU A 71 -8.15 -0.82 19.08
CA LEU A 71 -8.28 -1.44 20.38
C LEU A 71 -9.70 -1.17 20.85
N LEU A 72 -10.53 -2.21 20.83
CA LEU A 72 -11.85 -2.17 21.43
C LEU A 72 -11.67 -1.72 22.88
N PRO A 73 -12.29 -0.62 23.32
CA PRO A 73 -12.31 -0.26 24.72
C PRO A 73 -13.12 -1.35 25.42
N TRP A 74 -12.42 -2.31 26.00
CA TRP A 74 -13.03 -3.28 26.89
C TRP A 74 -13.72 -2.50 28.01
N ALA A 75 -15.04 -2.63 28.09
CA ALA A 75 -15.83 -2.03 29.15
C ALA A 75 -16.95 -3.00 29.51
N PRO A 76 -16.78 -3.86 30.52
CA PRO A 76 -17.89 -4.25 31.35
C PRO A 76 -18.16 -3.09 32.31
N VAL A 77 -19.20 -2.31 32.01
CA VAL A 77 -19.84 -1.44 32.99
C VAL A 77 -20.47 -2.32 34.07
N ASN A 78 -19.73 -2.59 35.14
CA ASN A 78 -20.32 -3.09 36.38
C ASN A 78 -20.01 -2.04 37.46
N ARG A 79 -21.03 -1.25 37.76
CA ARG A 79 -21.07 -0.39 38.94
C ARG A 79 -22.23 -0.90 39.78
N THR A 80 -21.90 -1.72 40.77
CA THR A 80 -22.78 -2.07 41.90
C THR A 80 -23.14 -0.82 42.68
#